data_AF-E3I8I8-F1
#
_entry.id   AF-E3I8I8-F1
#
_cell.length_a   1.000
_cell.length_b   1.000
_cell.length_c   1.000
_cell.angle_alpha   90.00
_cell.angle_beta   90.00
_cell.angle_gamma   90.00
#
_symmetry.space_group_name_H-M   'P 1'
#
loop_
_entity.id
_entity.type
_entity.pdbx_description
1 polymer ?
#
loop_
_entity_poly.entity_id
_entity_poly.type
_entity_poly.pdbx_seq_one_letter_code
_entity_poly.pdbx_strand_id
1 'polypeptide(L)'
;MDDASGFDGGADIGASGGSIDKSAKEQLRTVVERIERLEEEKAALAGDIKDIYAEAKANGFDTKALRKIISLRKKDASERQTEEAILATYMHALGMLE
;
A
#
# COMPACT_ATOMS: atom_id res chain seq x y z
N MET A 1 -5.85 -34.41 47.56
CA MET A 1 -5.09 -33.19 47.20
C MET A 1 -4.00 -33.67 46.28
N ASP A 2 -4.44 -33.84 45.05
CA ASP A 2 -3.77 -34.50 43.93
C ASP A 2 -2.80 -33.49 43.29
N ASP A 3 -1.53 -33.83 43.21
CA ASP A 3 -0.55 -33.08 42.40
C ASP A 3 0.29 -34.07 41.61
N ALA A 4 -0.31 -34.56 40.52
CA ALA A 4 0.35 -35.30 39.46
C ALA A 4 -0.22 -34.85 38.11
N SER A 5 0.59 -34.11 37.35
CA SER A 5 0.63 -33.94 35.89
C SER A 5 1.14 -32.51 35.62
N GLY A 6 2.38 -32.33 35.16
CA GLY A 6 2.84 -32.81 33.87
C GLY A 6 2.61 -31.70 32.85
N PHE A 7 3.47 -30.68 32.89
CA PHE A 7 3.58 -29.68 31.83
C PHE A 7 4.24 -30.37 30.63
N ASP A 8 3.44 -30.96 29.75
CA ASP A 8 3.87 -31.46 28.45
C ASP A 8 3.00 -30.84 27.35
N GLY A 9 3.16 -29.53 27.21
CA GLY A 9 2.58 -28.73 26.13
C GLY A 9 3.66 -28.24 25.18
N GLY A 10 4.71 -29.04 24.96
CA GLY A 10 5.64 -28.81 23.87
C GLY A 10 4.91 -29.04 22.55
N ALA A 11 4.27 -28.00 22.02
CA ALA A 11 3.84 -28.00 20.64
C ALA A 11 5.10 -28.10 19.77
N ASP A 12 5.44 -29.34 19.44
CA ASP A 12 6.25 -29.74 18.30
C ASP A 12 5.65 -29.01 17.09
N ILE A 13 6.20 -27.84 16.76
CA ILE A 13 6.01 -27.22 15.45
C ILE A 13 6.87 -28.05 14.52
N GLY A 14 6.36 -29.25 14.24
CA GLY A 14 6.87 -30.16 13.25
C GLY A 14 6.86 -29.41 11.94
N ALA A 15 8.05 -28.95 11.54
CA ALA A 15 8.38 -28.66 10.17
C ALA A 15 8.24 -29.97 9.38
N SER A 16 6.99 -30.39 9.15
CA SER A 16 6.68 -31.44 8.20
C SER A 16 7.00 -30.88 6.83
N GLY A 17 8.06 -31.40 6.22
CA GLY A 17 8.31 -31.29 4.79
C GLY A 17 7.22 -32.03 4.02
N GLY A 18 5.98 -31.56 4.14
CA GLY A 18 4.80 -32.11 3.51
C GLY A 18 4.92 -31.93 2.00
N SER A 19 4.98 -33.06 1.30
CA SER A 19 4.92 -33.07 -0.16
C SER A 19 3.67 -32.34 -0.62
N ILE A 20 3.85 -31.19 -1.27
CA ILE A 20 2.75 -30.45 -1.88
C ILE A 20 2.09 -31.37 -2.92
N ASP A 21 0.80 -31.67 -2.72
CA ASP A 21 0.01 -32.47 -3.65
C ASP A 21 0.02 -31.82 -5.05
N LYS A 22 -0.04 -32.62 -6.11
CA LYS A 22 0.02 -32.16 -7.50
C LYS A 22 -1.02 -31.08 -7.80
N SER A 23 -2.24 -31.24 -7.26
CA SER A 23 -3.31 -30.23 -7.37
C SER A 23 -2.93 -28.90 -6.72
N ALA A 24 -2.32 -28.95 -5.53
CA ALA A 24 -1.85 -27.75 -4.83
C ALA A 24 -0.67 -27.08 -5.57
N LYS A 25 0.19 -27.84 -6.25
CA LYS A 25 1.25 -27.29 -7.13
C LYS A 25 0.67 -26.55 -8.34
N GLU A 26 -0.37 -27.09 -8.97
CA GLU A 26 -1.04 -26.46 -10.13
C GLU A 26 -1.79 -25.18 -9.73
N GLN A 27 -2.45 -25.18 -8.57
CA GLN A 27 -3.07 -23.98 -8.00
C GLN A 27 -2.03 -22.89 -7.68
N LEU A 28 -0.93 -23.27 -7.02
CA LEU A 28 0.16 -22.35 -6.71
C LEU A 28 0.73 -21.72 -7.99
N ARG A 29 1.00 -22.53 -9.02
CA ARG A 29 1.47 -22.04 -10.32
C ARG A 29 0.52 -21.00 -10.93
N THR A 30 -0.78 -21.30 -10.93
CA THR A 30 -1.79 -20.38 -11.47
C THR A 30 -1.85 -19.06 -10.69
N VAL A 31 -1.70 -19.10 -9.37
CA VAL A 31 -1.65 -17.89 -8.53
C VAL A 31 -0.42 -17.05 -8.86
N VAL A 32 0.76 -17.68 -8.97
CA VAL A 32 2.02 -17.01 -9.30
C VAL A 32 1.93 -16.35 -10.68
N GLU A 33 1.54 -17.09 -11.73
CA GLU A 33 1.43 -16.56 -13.09
C GLU A 33 0.47 -15.37 -13.18
N ARG A 34 -0.64 -15.40 -12.43
CA ARG A 34 -1.59 -14.27 -12.37
C ARG A 34 -0.99 -13.04 -11.68
N ILE A 35 -0.21 -13.23 -10.61
CA ILE A 35 0.44 -12.12 -9.89
C ILE A 35 1.55 -11.52 -10.76
N GLU A 36 2.38 -12.33 -11.40
CA GLU A 36 3.46 -11.85 -12.28
C GLU A 36 2.91 -10.97 -13.39
N ARG A 37 1.84 -11.41 -14.06
CA ARG A 37 1.16 -10.59 -15.08
C ARG A 37 0.67 -9.25 -14.51
N LEU A 38 0.06 -9.25 -13.31
CA LEU A 38 -0.42 -8.01 -12.69
C LEU A 38 0.74 -7.08 -12.28
N GLU A 39 1.87 -7.61 -11.85
CA GLU A 39 3.06 -6.80 -11.55
C GLU A 39 3.68 -6.22 -12.82
N GLU A 40 3.68 -6.95 -13.94
CA GLU A 40 4.08 -6.40 -15.25
C GLU A 40 3.15 -5.26 -15.71
N GLU A 41 1.83 -5.46 -15.65
CA GLU A 41 0.84 -4.43 -15.97
C GLU A 41 1.01 -3.18 -15.09
N LYS A 42 1.20 -3.38 -13.79
CA LYS A 42 1.47 -2.30 -12.83
C LYS A 42 2.78 -1.57 -13.13
N ALA A 43 3.83 -2.27 -13.52
CA ALA A 43 5.10 -1.68 -13.92
C ALA A 43 4.96 -0.82 -15.19
N ALA A 44 4.22 -1.31 -16.19
CA ALA A 44 3.90 -0.55 -17.40
C ALA A 44 3.14 0.74 -17.06
N LEU A 45 2.05 0.65 -16.29
CA LEU A 45 1.28 1.81 -15.85
C LEU A 45 2.11 2.81 -15.01
N ALA A 46 3.01 2.30 -14.16
CA ALA A 46 3.93 3.15 -13.40
C ALA A 46 4.91 3.91 -14.33
N GLY A 47 5.35 3.26 -15.41
CA GLY A 47 6.12 3.89 -16.49
C GLY A 47 5.35 5.03 -17.14
N ASP A 48 4.13 4.78 -17.59
CA ASP A 48 3.27 5.79 -18.23
C ASP A 48 3.04 7.01 -17.32
N ILE A 49 2.77 6.78 -16.02
CA ILE A 49 2.60 7.86 -15.04
C ILE A 49 3.89 8.68 -14.90
N LYS A 50 5.05 8.03 -14.90
CA LYS A 50 6.34 8.72 -14.80
C LYS A 50 6.59 9.60 -16.02
N ASP A 51 6.26 9.11 -17.22
CA ASP A 51 6.43 9.86 -18.46
C ASP A 51 5.51 11.08 -18.51
N ILE A 52 4.26 10.96 -18.04
CA ILE A 52 3.35 12.12 -17.89
C ILE A 52 3.93 13.17 -16.92
N TYR A 53 4.51 12.75 -15.79
CA TYR A 53 5.17 13.71 -14.88
C TYR A 53 6.41 14.34 -15.51
N ALA A 54 7.16 13.61 -16.35
CA ALA A 54 8.32 14.14 -17.06
C ALA A 54 7.89 15.17 -18.11
N GLU A 55 6.83 14.90 -18.87
CA GLU A 55 6.22 15.84 -19.81
C GLU A 55 5.73 17.10 -19.09
N ALA A 56 4.98 16.94 -17.98
CA ALA A 56 4.52 18.06 -17.19
C ALA A 56 5.69 18.94 -16.70
N LYS A 57 6.79 18.32 -16.27
CA LYS A 57 8.00 19.05 -15.89
C LYS A 57 8.62 19.80 -17.07
N ALA A 58 8.70 19.18 -18.25
CA ALA A 58 9.21 19.82 -19.47
C ALA A 58 8.34 21.02 -19.89
N ASN A 59 7.03 20.94 -19.65
CA ASN A 59 6.07 22.01 -19.89
C ASN A 59 6.04 23.07 -18.77
N GLY A 60 6.92 22.98 -17.76
CA GLY A 60 7.09 24.00 -16.73
C GLY A 60 6.23 23.81 -15.47
N PHE A 61 5.52 22.68 -15.31
CA PHE A 61 4.74 22.41 -14.10
C PHE A 61 5.59 21.87 -12.94
N ASP A 62 5.25 22.27 -11.71
CA ASP A 62 5.83 21.68 -10.50
C ASP A 62 5.22 20.29 -10.21
N THR A 63 6.01 19.25 -10.46
CA THR A 63 5.58 17.86 -10.24
C THR A 63 5.31 17.50 -8.77
N LYS A 64 5.90 18.18 -7.79
CA LYS A 64 5.59 17.98 -6.36
C LYS A 64 4.20 18.53 -6.04
N ALA A 65 3.88 19.72 -6.55
CA ALA A 65 2.55 20.30 -6.43
C ALA A 65 1.49 19.40 -7.09
N LEU A 66 1.74 18.89 -8.29
CA LEU A 66 0.83 17.95 -8.97
C LEU A 66 0.60 16.67 -8.17
N ARG A 67 1.65 16.07 -7.57
CA ARG A 67 1.50 14.90 -6.69
C ARG A 67 0.63 15.20 -5.47
N LYS A 68 0.82 16.38 -4.86
CA LYS A 68 -0.03 16.82 -3.73
C LYS A 68 -1.48 16.98 -4.16
N ILE A 69 -1.74 17.59 -5.31
CA ILE A 69 -3.10 17.73 -5.88
C ILE A 69 -3.74 16.36 -6.11
N ILE A 70 -3.03 15.42 -6.73
CA ILE A 70 -3.56 14.07 -6.97
C ILE A 70 -3.85 13.35 -5.66
N SER A 71 -2.97 13.47 -4.65
CA SER A 71 -3.22 12.92 -3.32
C SER A 71 -4.44 13.52 -2.65
N LEU A 72 -4.65 14.84 -2.77
CA LEU A 72 -5.84 15.50 -2.25
C LEU A 72 -7.08 14.98 -2.96
N ARG A 73 -7.07 14.89 -4.31
CA ARG A 73 -8.21 14.40 -5.10
C ARG A 73 -8.64 12.96 -4.81
N LYS A 74 -7.81 12.16 -4.13
CA LYS A 74 -8.17 10.81 -3.68
C LYS A 74 -9.00 10.80 -2.39
N LYS A 75 -9.00 11.89 -1.62
CA LYS A 75 -9.76 12.03 -0.38
C LYS A 75 -11.19 12.48 -0.68
N ASP A 76 -12.12 12.13 0.21
CA ASP A 76 -13.49 12.62 0.14
C ASP A 76 -13.53 14.16 0.32
N ALA A 77 -14.52 14.82 -0.29
CA ALA A 77 -14.64 16.27 -0.22
C ALA A 77 -14.83 16.79 1.22
N SER A 78 -15.59 16.08 2.06
CA SER A 78 -15.82 16.44 3.46
C SER A 78 -14.55 16.32 4.31
N GLU A 79 -13.79 15.23 4.10
CA GLU A 79 -12.51 15.01 4.75
C GLU A 79 -11.52 16.13 4.40
N ARG A 80 -11.42 16.50 3.12
CA ARG A 80 -10.56 17.61 2.68
C ARG A 80 -10.95 18.94 3.32
N GLN A 81 -12.23 19.28 3.33
CA GLN A 81 -12.69 20.54 3.91
C GLN A 81 -12.39 20.62 5.41
N THR A 82 -12.57 19.49 6.11
CA THR A 82 -12.26 19.39 7.55
C THR A 82 -10.76 19.60 7.80
N GLU A 83 -9.90 18.90 7.05
CA GLU A 83 -8.45 19.06 7.15
C GLU A 83 -7.98 20.48 6.79
N GLU A 84 -8.54 21.06 5.73
CA GLU A 84 -8.23 22.42 5.28
C GLU A 84 -8.63 23.46 6.33
N ALA A 85 -9.80 23.31 6.97
CA ALA A 85 -10.25 24.20 8.03
C ALA A 85 -9.35 24.14 9.28
N ILE A 86 -8.94 22.94 9.68
CA ILE A 86 -8.01 22.75 10.80
C ILE A 86 -6.65 23.38 10.45
N LEU A 87 -6.13 23.10 9.26
CA LEU A 87 -4.85 23.64 8.82
C LEU A 87 -4.87 25.16 8.75
N ALA A 88 -5.93 25.75 8.19
CA ALA A 88 -6.10 27.20 8.13
C ALA A 88 -6.12 27.83 9.53
N THR A 89 -6.79 27.20 10.49
CA THR A 89 -6.82 27.64 11.90
C THR A 89 -5.40 27.69 12.48
N TYR A 90 -4.60 26.65 12.25
CA TYR A 90 -3.21 26.61 12.74
C TYR A 90 -2.31 27.60 12.02
N MET A 91 -2.45 27.74 10.69
CA MET A 91 -1.66 28.71 9.93
C MET A 91 -1.95 30.15 10.35
N HIS A 92 -3.21 30.48 10.61
CA HIS A 92 -3.59 31.80 11.16
C HIS A 92 -2.97 32.01 12.56
N ALA A 93 -3.07 31.02 13.45
CA ALA A 93 -2.46 31.10 14.78
C ALA A 93 -0.92 31.28 14.75
N LEU A 94 -0.27 30.78 13.69
CA LEU A 94 1.16 30.91 13.46
C LEU A 94 1.56 32.19 12.69
N GLY A 95 0.59 33.04 12.30
CA GLY A 95 0.87 34.25 11.50
C GLY A 95 1.34 33.94 10.07
N MET A 96 0.98 32.77 9.53
CA MET A 96 1.33 32.35 8.17
C MET A 96 0.28 32.75 7.13
N LEU A 97 -0.86 33.29 7.57
CA LEU A 97 -1.93 33.84 6.75
C LEU A 97 -2.25 35.24 7.32
N GLU A 98 -2.07 36.28 6.50
CA GLU A 98 -2.51 37.66 6.78
C GLU A 98 -3.88 37.93 6.14
#